data_AF-A0A377K6N6-F1
#
_entry.id   AF-A0A377K6N6-F1
#
_cell.length_a   1.000
_cell.length_b   1.000
_cell.length_c   1.000
_cell.angle_alpha   90.00
_cell.angle_beta   90.00
_cell.angle_gamma   90.00
#
_symmetry.space_group_name_H-M   'P 1'
#
loop_
_entity.id
_entity.type
_entity.pdbx_description
1 polymer ?
#
loop_
_entity_poly.entity_id
_entity_poly.type
_entity_poly.pdbx_seq_one_letter_code
_entity_poly.pdbx_strand_id
1 'polypeptide(L)'
;MAVTGIDITGDSATVDNKGGMTVADADSIGIQIDGDKAVVNNDGDNAISNGGTGTQVNGDEATVNNNGNTTVDGKDSTGTEINGDKAIVNQRRRQHDP
;
A
#
# COMPACT_ATOMS: atom_id res chain seq x y z
N MET A 1 -11.26 16.11 0.90
CA MET A 1 -10.41 16.17 2.10
C MET A 1 -9.55 14.93 2.05
N ALA A 2 -8.26 15.02 2.35
CA ALA A 2 -7.42 13.82 2.44
C ALA A 2 -7.94 12.91 3.55
N VAL A 3 -7.98 11.61 3.29
CA VAL A 3 -8.41 10.59 4.25
C VAL A 3 -7.43 9.43 4.28
N THR A 4 -7.30 8.81 5.46
CA THR A 4 -6.59 7.54 5.64
C THR A 4 -7.60 6.43 5.88
N GLY A 5 -7.54 5.34 5.10
CA GLY A 5 -8.46 4.21 5.25
C GLY A 5 -8.13 3.35 6.47
N ILE A 6 -6.88 2.89 6.55
CA ILE A 6 -6.32 2.11 7.65
C ILE A 6 -5.12 2.88 8.18
N ASP A 7 -5.13 3.23 9.47
CA ASP A 7 -4.06 3.96 10.16
C ASP A 7 -3.60 3.16 11.37
N ILE A 8 -2.32 2.80 11.41
CA ILE A 8 -1.73 1.98 12.47
C ILE A 8 -0.40 2.59 12.91
N THR A 9 -0.24 2.76 14.22
CA THR A 9 1.05 3.02 14.85
C THR A 9 1.48 1.80 15.64
N GLY A 10 2.69 1.30 15.39
CA GLY A 10 3.30 0.22 16.16
C GLY A 10 4.20 -0.69 15.34
N ASP A 11 5.30 -1.10 15.97
CA ASP A 11 6.27 -2.00 15.34
C ASP A 11 5.68 -3.39 15.11
N SER A 12 6.11 -4.03 14.04
CA SER A 12 5.71 -5.38 13.63
C SER A 12 4.20 -5.52 13.38
N ALA A 13 3.50 -4.40 13.15
CA ALA A 13 2.09 -4.42 12.76
C ALA A 13 1.90 -5.22 11.46
N THR A 14 0.79 -5.95 11.38
CA THR A 14 0.45 -6.72 10.18
C THR A 14 -0.91 -6.29 9.65
N VAL A 15 -0.98 -6.02 8.34
CA VAL A 15 -2.22 -5.74 7.61
C VAL A 15 -2.42 -6.80 6.54
N ASP A 16 -3.55 -7.52 6.61
CA ASP A 16 -3.98 -8.45 5.57
C ASP A 16 -5.12 -7.83 4.76
N ASN A 17 -4.79 -7.07 3.72
CA ASN A 17 -5.79 -6.51 2.82
C ASN A 17 -6.20 -7.53 1.74
N LYS A 18 -7.23 -8.31 2.06
CA LYS A 18 -7.83 -9.29 1.14
C LYS A 18 -8.93 -8.71 0.26
N GLY A 19 -9.52 -7.59 0.69
CA GLY A 19 -10.54 -6.87 -0.07
C GLY A 19 -9.90 -5.92 -1.09
N GLY A 20 -10.66 -5.53 -2.10
CA GLY A 20 -10.22 -4.45 -2.98
C GLY A 20 -10.24 -3.11 -2.23
N MET A 21 -9.23 -2.28 -2.46
CA MET A 21 -9.13 -0.94 -1.91
C MET A 21 -9.25 0.09 -3.02
N THR A 22 -9.89 1.22 -2.72
CA THR A 22 -9.96 2.37 -3.64
C THR A 22 -9.48 3.62 -2.93
N VAL A 23 -8.47 4.27 -3.50
CA VAL A 23 -7.93 5.56 -3.05
C VAL A 23 -8.06 6.53 -4.21
N ALA A 24 -8.95 7.51 -4.12
CA ALA A 24 -9.35 8.31 -5.28
C ALA A 24 -9.30 9.83 -5.06
N ASP A 25 -8.90 10.27 -3.87
CA ASP A 25 -8.74 11.68 -3.53
C ASP A 25 -7.25 12.00 -3.36
N ALA A 26 -6.86 13.20 -3.77
CA ALA A 26 -5.49 13.69 -3.62
C ALA A 26 -5.03 13.62 -2.16
N ASP A 27 -3.77 13.24 -1.98
CA ASP A 27 -3.10 13.10 -0.68
C ASP A 27 -3.76 12.08 0.28
N SER A 28 -4.73 11.29 -0.20
CA SER A 28 -5.37 10.24 0.60
C SER A 28 -4.51 8.97 0.61
N ILE A 29 -4.56 8.24 1.72
CA ILE A 29 -3.78 7.03 1.92
C ILE A 29 -4.72 5.85 2.17
N GLY A 30 -4.54 4.75 1.47
CA GLY A 30 -5.31 3.54 1.70
C GLY A 30 -4.94 2.87 3.01
N ILE A 31 -3.67 2.48 3.13
CA ILE A 31 -3.07 1.88 4.33
C ILE A 31 -1.87 2.72 4.73
N GLN A 32 -1.84 3.24 5.95
CA GLN A 32 -0.71 3.89 6.59
C GLN A 32 -0.26 3.06 7.79
N ILE A 33 1.05 2.80 7.88
CA ILE A 33 1.66 2.20 9.06
C ILE A 33 2.87 3.02 9.48
N ASP A 34 2.87 3.48 10.72
CA ASP A 34 4.03 4.08 11.39
C ASP A 34 4.63 3.05 12.36
N GLY A 35 5.69 2.36 11.94
CA GLY A 35 6.35 1.33 12.75
C GLY A 35 7.33 0.44 11.99
N ASP A 36 8.38 0.02 12.68
CA ASP A 36 9.42 -0.84 12.10
C ASP A 36 8.91 -2.27 11.92
N LYS A 37 9.46 -3.01 10.95
CA LYS A 37 9.17 -4.42 10.66
C LYS A 37 7.70 -4.69 10.32
N ALA A 38 6.96 -3.66 9.90
CA ALA A 38 5.58 -3.81 9.48
C ALA A 38 5.47 -4.79 8.30
N VAL A 39 4.37 -5.55 8.26
CA VAL A 39 4.05 -6.49 7.19
C VAL A 39 2.71 -6.12 6.57
N VAL A 40 2.70 -5.81 5.28
CA VAL A 40 1.45 -5.57 4.53
C VAL A 40 1.28 -6.66 3.49
N ASN A 41 0.19 -7.43 3.57
CA ASN A 41 -0.22 -8.41 2.60
C ASN A 41 -1.40 -7.87 1.79
N ASN A 42 -1.12 -7.44 0.57
CA ASN A 42 -2.10 -6.87 -0.34
C ASN A 42 -2.55 -7.95 -1.33
N ASP A 43 -3.53 -8.75 -0.93
CA ASP A 43 -4.08 -9.86 -1.74
C ASP A 43 -5.24 -9.41 -2.64
N GLY A 44 -5.90 -8.30 -2.30
CA GLY A 44 -7.01 -7.72 -3.06
C GLY A 44 -6.59 -6.86 -4.25
N ASP A 45 -7.55 -6.58 -5.12
CA ASP A 45 -7.36 -5.70 -6.28
C ASP A 45 -7.58 -4.24 -5.89
N ASN A 46 -6.55 -3.41 -6.03
CA ASN A 46 -6.57 -2.02 -5.59
C ASN A 46 -6.59 -1.07 -6.79
N ALA A 47 -7.35 0.01 -6.65
CA ALA A 47 -7.41 1.11 -7.62
C ALA A 47 -7.01 2.41 -6.92
N ILE A 48 -5.97 3.06 -7.44
CA ILE A 48 -5.38 4.26 -6.86
C ILE A 48 -5.38 5.34 -7.93
N SER A 49 -5.94 6.50 -7.63
CA SER A 49 -6.09 7.61 -8.56
C SER A 49 -5.99 9.00 -7.91
N ASN A 50 -5.93 10.02 -8.77
CA ASN A 50 -5.97 11.44 -8.42
C ASN A 50 -4.94 11.90 -7.38
N GLY A 51 -3.73 11.34 -7.40
CA GLY A 51 -2.67 11.74 -6.45
C GLY A 51 -2.77 11.06 -5.09
N GLY A 52 -3.56 9.98 -4.98
CA GLY A 52 -3.62 9.16 -3.76
C GLY A 52 -2.46 8.16 -3.65
N THR A 53 -2.24 7.66 -2.44
CA THR A 53 -1.28 6.59 -2.13
C THR A 53 -1.99 5.33 -1.64
N GLY A 54 -1.69 4.18 -2.23
CA GLY A 54 -2.31 2.90 -1.84
C GLY A 54 -1.84 2.42 -0.47
N THR A 55 -0.55 2.13 -0.36
CA THR A 55 0.09 1.67 0.88
C THR A 55 1.26 2.57 1.19
N GLN A 56 1.30 3.16 2.37
CA GLN A 56 2.43 3.89 2.92
C GLN A 56 2.91 3.21 4.21
N VAL A 57 4.22 2.97 4.31
CA VAL A 57 4.85 2.50 5.53
C VAL A 57 5.99 3.44 5.92
N ASN A 58 5.93 4.01 7.12
CA ASN A 58 6.98 4.81 7.72
C ASN A 58 7.66 3.95 8.80
N GLY A 59 8.78 3.31 8.46
CA GLY A 59 9.49 2.39 9.36
C GLY A 59 10.50 1.50 8.63
N ASP A 60 11.53 1.07 9.36
CA ASP A 60 12.61 0.24 8.84
C ASP A 60 12.20 -1.23 8.74
N GLU A 61 12.86 -2.00 7.88
CA GLU A 61 12.69 -3.46 7.76
C GLU A 61 11.24 -3.89 7.40
N ALA A 62 10.44 -2.98 6.84
CA ALA A 62 9.09 -3.25 6.38
C ALA A 62 9.06 -4.29 5.24
N THR A 63 8.03 -5.12 5.23
CA THR A 63 7.75 -6.07 4.13
C THR A 63 6.38 -5.81 3.54
N VAL A 64 6.32 -5.44 2.25
CA VAL A 64 5.06 -5.29 1.52
C VAL A 64 4.94 -6.38 0.45
N ASN A 65 3.91 -7.21 0.57
CA ASN A 65 3.57 -8.28 -0.35
C ASN A 65 2.36 -7.87 -1.19
N ASN A 66 2.58 -7.31 -2.38
CA ASN A 66 1.53 -7.05 -3.35
C ASN A 66 1.27 -8.33 -4.16
N ASN A 67 0.29 -9.11 -3.71
CA ASN A 67 -0.12 -10.38 -4.30
C ASN A 67 -1.33 -10.24 -5.23
N GLY A 68 -2.20 -9.26 -4.96
CA GLY A 68 -3.32 -8.84 -5.80
C GLY A 68 -2.90 -7.82 -6.86
N ASN A 69 -3.84 -7.38 -7.71
CA ASN A 69 -3.56 -6.33 -8.67
C ASN A 69 -3.54 -4.96 -7.99
N THR A 70 -2.67 -4.05 -8.43
CA THR A 70 -2.73 -2.66 -8.00
C THR A 70 -2.61 -1.78 -9.22
N THR A 71 -3.74 -1.18 -9.61
CA THR A 71 -3.82 -0.23 -10.72
C THR A 71 -3.58 1.16 -10.16
N VAL A 72 -2.56 1.84 -10.68
CA VAL A 72 -2.20 3.21 -10.31
C VAL A 72 -2.37 4.08 -11.54
N ASP A 73 -3.33 5.00 -11.49
CA ASP A 73 -3.64 5.93 -12.58
C ASP A 73 -3.65 7.37 -12.08
N GLY A 74 -3.50 8.34 -12.98
CA GLY A 74 -3.46 9.75 -12.63
C GLY A 74 -2.10 10.26 -12.17
N LYS A 75 -1.92 11.57 -12.32
CA LYS A 75 -0.69 12.27 -11.99
C LYS A 75 -0.45 12.22 -10.48
N ASP A 76 0.80 11.98 -10.09
CA ASP A 76 1.29 11.96 -8.70
C ASP A 76 0.69 10.85 -7.81
N SER A 77 -0.09 9.92 -8.38
CA SER A 77 -0.59 8.74 -7.66
C SER A 77 0.54 7.74 -7.37
N THR A 78 0.49 7.11 -6.19
CA THR A 78 1.52 6.17 -5.72
C THR A 78 0.92 4.83 -5.30
N GLY A 79 1.44 3.73 -5.82
CA GLY A 79 0.98 2.37 -5.45
C GLY A 79 1.38 1.99 -4.03
N THR A 80 2.69 1.97 -3.80
CA THR A 80 3.32 1.63 -2.52
C THR A 80 4.48 2.59 -2.27
N GLU A 81 4.50 3.21 -1.11
CA GLU A 81 5.55 4.10 -0.62
C GLU A 81 6.10 3.55 0.69
N ILE A 82 7.43 3.52 0.83
CA ILE A 82 8.08 3.10 2.06
C ILE A 82 9.15 4.12 2.42
N ASN A 83 8.97 4.75 3.59
CA ASN A 83 9.91 5.67 4.20
C ASN A 83 10.64 4.94 5.32
N GLY A 84 11.71 4.23 4.97
CA GLY A 84 12.53 3.47 5.91
C GLY A 84 13.62 2.64 5.22
N ASP A 85 14.55 2.11 5.99
CA ASP A 85 15.71 1.37 5.51
C ASP A 85 15.43 -0.14 5.41
N LYS A 86 16.14 -0.84 4.50
CA LYS A 86 16.10 -2.30 4.33
C LYS A 86 14.70 -2.90 4.05
N ALA A 87 13.79 -2.10 3.51
CA ALA A 87 12.47 -2.58 3.14
C ALA A 87 12.52 -3.65 2.03
N ILE A 88 11.56 -4.57 2.07
CA ILE A 88 11.35 -5.61 1.07
C ILE A 88 9.99 -5.41 0.43
N VAL A 89 9.96 -5.29 -0.90
CA VAL A 89 8.71 -5.26 -1.68
C VAL A 89 8.67 -6.48 -2.58
N ASN A 90 7.66 -7.32 -2.37
CA ASN A 90 7.38 -8.48 -3.19
C ASN A 90 6.18 -8.18 -4.08
N GLN A 91 6.40 -8.08 -5.39
CA GLN A 91 5.36 -7.81 -6.37
C GLN A 91 5.06 -9.06 -7.19
N ARG A 92 3.87 -9.64 -7.04
CA ARG A 92 3.42 -10.73 -7.90
C ARG A 92 2.73 -10.14 -9.13
N ARG A 93 3.29 -10.36 -10.31
CA ARG A 93 2.53 -10.18 -11.54
C ARG A 93 1.59 -11.36 -11.71
N ARG A 94 0.27 -11.14 -11.60
CA ARG A 94 -0.69 -12.01 -12.29
C ARG A 94 -0.37 -11.86 -13.77
N GLN A 95 0.16 -12.92 -14.40
CA GLN A 95 0.26 -12.91 -15.85
C GLN A 95 -1.15 -12.69 -16.38
N HIS A 96 -1.30 -11.69 -17.24
CA HIS A 96 -2.45 -11.63 -18.13
C HIS A 96 -2.42 -12.93 -18.93
N ASP A 97 -3.22 -13.93 -18.54
CA ASP A 97 -3.56 -15.00 -19.45
C ASP A 97 -4.34 -14.34 -20.59
N PRO A 98 -3.84 -14.43 -21.84
CA PRO A 98 -4.40 -13.71 -22.99
C PRO A 98 -5.84 -14.13 -23.32
#